data_AF-A0A0G4KHJ9-F1
#
_entry.id   AF-A0A0G4KHJ9-F1
#
_cell.length_a   1.000
_cell.length_b   1.000
_cell.length_c   1.000
_cell.angle_alpha   90.00
_cell.angle_beta   90.00
_cell.angle_gamma   90.00
#
_symmetry.space_group_name_H-M   'P 1'
#
loop_
_entity.id
_entity.type
_entity.pdbx_description
1 polymer ?
#
loop_
_entity_poly.entity_id
_entity_poly.type
_entity_poly.pdbx_seq_one_letter_code
_entity_poly.pdbx_strand_id
1 'polypeptide(L)'
;MRTPRDSFALNDDGTSQVGATPRDVKMRELAVRNQLKQGLASLPKPKDVEWELELPEEQQEVVKTDDELREDASRRDRRDRETREALEALHQHFCVGLAGIQNRKIGDGPEGLIAAEAAKLIANDATRFPQPGGKVKGSAPPLDVIGDSDLAAARQAIAAETAEIPGLEQVQQHFESRSSSSLLLGLGCYDDDEERHQETVMRAAFDTVQDSIIASADRGTKLETKLKLHLGGYLKRQALLREKMNGAHEALEKANNALHGFKTLAISEEVAIARRLEALREEVGFVSRREREAQEMYRRTKDELDTLRGDGANGVH
;
A
#
# COMPACT_ATOMS: atom_id res chain seq x y z
N MET A 1 -31.02 8.31 12.44
CA MET A 1 -30.41 8.97 13.61
C MET A 1 -29.16 9.70 13.14
N ARG A 2 -29.10 11.03 13.29
CA ARG A 2 -27.91 11.84 12.97
C ARG A 2 -26.84 11.59 14.04
N THR A 3 -25.60 11.32 13.63
CA THR A 3 -24.50 11.12 14.59
C THR A 3 -24.08 12.48 15.17
N PRO A 4 -23.63 12.55 16.44
CA PRO A 4 -23.27 13.81 17.10
C PRO A 4 -22.03 14.52 16.53
N ARG A 5 -21.46 13.99 15.44
CA ARG A 5 -20.15 14.40 14.90
C ARG A 5 -20.24 15.05 13.51
N ASP A 6 -21.44 15.21 12.97
CA ASP A 6 -21.66 15.81 11.66
C ASP A 6 -22.25 17.22 11.79
N SER A 7 -21.38 18.19 12.10
CA SER A 7 -21.73 19.62 12.13
C SER A 7 -21.68 20.27 10.73
N PHE A 8 -21.24 19.54 9.70
CA PHE A 8 -21.00 20.07 8.36
C PHE A 8 -21.85 19.42 7.26
N ALA A 9 -22.79 18.53 7.61
CA ALA A 9 -23.71 17.87 6.68
C ALA A 9 -22.99 17.27 5.46
N LEU A 10 -21.75 16.81 5.66
CA LEU A 10 -20.89 16.37 4.57
C LEU A 10 -21.33 15.00 4.02
N ASN A 11 -22.11 14.25 4.81
CA ASN A 11 -22.66 12.94 4.50
C ASN A 11 -24.15 12.98 4.13
N ASP A 12 -24.73 14.16 3.89
CA ASP A 12 -26.10 14.22 3.36
C ASP A 12 -26.05 13.81 1.88
N ASP A 13 -26.36 12.54 1.62
CA ASP A 13 -26.54 11.99 0.28
C ASP A 13 -27.56 12.85 -0.47
N GLY A 14 -27.05 13.67 -1.40
CA GLY A 14 -27.73 14.77 -2.08
C GLY A 14 -28.99 14.36 -2.86
N THR A 15 -30.06 14.08 -2.13
CA THR A 15 -31.40 13.78 -2.65
C THR A 15 -32.41 14.87 -2.25
N SER A 16 -31.93 16.09 -2.01
CA SER A 16 -32.78 17.28 -2.09
C SER A 16 -32.96 17.68 -3.56
N GLN A 17 -34.08 17.20 -4.11
CA GLN A 17 -34.81 17.65 -5.31
C GLN A 17 -34.03 18.60 -6.24
N VAL A 18 -33.63 18.07 -7.39
CA VAL A 18 -33.06 18.82 -8.52
C VAL A 18 -34.07 19.87 -8.99
N GLY A 19 -33.82 21.14 -8.65
CA GLY A 19 -34.56 22.28 -9.20
C GLY A 19 -34.19 22.48 -10.68
N ALA A 20 -35.19 22.48 -11.55
CA ALA A 20 -35.05 22.38 -13.01
C ALA A 20 -34.55 23.66 -13.72
N THR A 21 -33.93 24.63 -13.03
CA THR A 21 -33.44 25.88 -13.67
C THR A 21 -31.97 26.18 -13.36
N PRO A 22 -31.16 26.61 -14.35
CA PRO A 22 -29.73 26.96 -14.14
C PRO A 22 -29.49 28.08 -13.12
N ARG A 23 -30.48 28.95 -12.90
CA ARG A 23 -30.38 30.07 -11.94
C ARG A 23 -30.40 29.56 -10.50
N ASP A 24 -31.17 28.52 -10.22
CA ASP A 24 -31.29 27.93 -8.88
C ASP A 24 -30.03 27.17 -8.48
N VAL A 25 -29.37 26.51 -9.43
CA VAL A 25 -28.07 25.86 -9.23
C VAL A 25 -27.02 26.89 -8.79
N LYS A 26 -26.95 28.04 -9.48
CA LYS A 26 -25.99 29.10 -9.17
C LYS A 26 -26.23 29.74 -7.80
N MET A 27 -27.49 29.90 -7.40
CA MET A 27 -27.84 30.40 -6.07
C MET A 27 -27.48 29.40 -4.96
N ARG A 28 -27.64 28.10 -5.21
CA ARG A 28 -27.21 27.04 -4.29
C ARG A 28 -25.70 26.99 -4.14
N GLU A 29 -24.94 27.08 -5.24
CA GLU A 29 -23.47 27.14 -5.19
C GLU A 29 -22.98 28.34 -4.39
N LEU A 30 -23.63 29.51 -4.55
CA LEU A 30 -23.32 30.70 -3.76
C LEU A 30 -23.65 30.49 -2.28
N ALA A 31 -24.78 29.85 -1.96
CA ALA A 31 -25.15 29.53 -0.58
C ALA A 31 -24.15 28.56 0.07
N VAL A 32 -23.77 27.48 -0.62
CA VAL A 32 -22.78 26.51 -0.15
C VAL A 32 -21.42 27.17 0.05
N ARG A 33 -20.98 28.00 -0.90
CA ARG A 33 -19.72 28.75 -0.79
C ARG A 33 -19.72 29.71 0.39
N ASN A 34 -20.84 30.38 0.67
CA ASN A 34 -20.95 31.28 1.81
C ASN A 34 -20.97 30.51 3.15
N GLN A 35 -21.63 29.35 3.20
CA GLN A 35 -21.63 28.47 4.36
C GLN A 35 -20.21 27.95 4.67
N LEU A 36 -19.47 27.52 3.64
CA LEU A 36 -18.07 27.10 3.78
C LEU A 36 -17.17 28.25 4.23
N LYS A 37 -17.35 29.45 3.68
CA LYS A 37 -16.59 30.63 4.11
C LYS A 37 -16.83 30.99 5.58
N GLN A 38 -18.07 30.89 6.05
CA GLN A 38 -18.39 31.12 7.46
C GLN A 38 -17.81 30.03 8.36
N GLY A 39 -17.85 28.76 7.92
CA GLY A 39 -17.22 27.64 8.62
C GLY A 39 -15.70 27.80 8.72
N LEU A 40 -15.02 28.17 7.63
CA LEU A 40 -13.59 28.41 7.61
C LEU A 40 -13.20 29.66 8.43
N ALA A 41 -14.05 30.69 8.44
CA ALA A 41 -13.82 31.89 9.26
C ALA A 41 -14.03 31.64 10.77
N SER A 42 -14.78 30.60 11.14
CA SER A 42 -14.99 30.20 12.54
C SER A 42 -13.84 29.38 13.11
N LEU A 43 -12.87 28.97 12.29
CA LEU A 43 -11.66 28.31 12.77
C LEU A 43 -10.80 29.34 13.52
N PRO A 44 -10.24 29.00 14.69
CA PRO A 44 -9.26 29.83 15.37
C PRO A 44 -8.14 30.14 14.38
N LYS A 45 -7.84 31.43 14.19
CA LYS A 45 -6.69 31.84 13.37
C LYS A 45 -5.47 31.06 13.87
N PRO A 46 -4.70 30.40 12.98
CA PRO A 46 -3.50 29.69 13.38
C PRO A 46 -2.67 30.67 14.19
N LYS A 47 -2.28 30.27 15.40
CA LYS A 47 -1.30 31.04 16.16
C LYS A 47 -0.05 31.07 15.30
N ASP A 48 0.41 32.25 14.94
CA ASP A 48 1.71 32.47 14.33
C ASP A 48 2.76 32.04 15.36
N VAL A 49 2.99 30.73 15.45
CA VAL A 49 4.23 30.20 15.99
C VAL A 49 5.20 30.37 14.84
N GLU A 50 6.15 31.29 15.01
CA GLU A 50 7.30 31.47 14.15
C GLU A 50 8.03 30.13 14.08
N TRP A 51 7.70 29.32 13.09
CA TRP A 51 8.54 28.21 12.68
C TRP A 51 9.64 28.84 11.84
N GLU A 52 10.79 29.12 12.46
CA GLU A 52 12.05 29.30 11.73
C GLU A 52 12.41 27.97 11.08
N LEU A 53 11.78 27.70 9.95
CA LEU A 53 12.23 26.67 9.02
C LEU A 53 13.25 27.36 8.12
N GLU A 54 14.53 27.25 8.47
CA GLU A 54 15.63 27.65 7.59
C GLU A 54 15.51 26.82 6.29
N LEU A 55 14.95 27.41 5.24
CA LEU A 55 15.04 26.90 3.88
C LEU A 55 16.51 26.99 3.45
N PRO A 56 17.17 25.88 3.08
CA PRO A 56 18.43 25.95 2.35
C PRO A 56 18.25 26.71 1.03
N GLU A 57 19.22 27.55 0.66
CA GLU A 57 19.19 28.40 -0.53
C GLU A 57 18.75 27.64 -1.79
N GLU A 58 17.54 27.95 -2.28
CA GLU A 58 17.05 27.48 -3.57
C GLU A 58 17.81 28.18 -4.70
N GLN A 59 18.39 27.37 -5.56
CA GLN A 59 18.75 27.75 -6.92
C GLN A 59 17.52 28.38 -7.58
N GLN A 60 17.70 29.59 -8.11
CA GLN A 60 16.65 30.39 -8.72
C GLN A 60 15.98 29.62 -9.88
N GLU A 61 14.86 28.96 -9.60
CA GLU A 61 13.96 28.48 -10.64
C GLU A 61 13.32 29.71 -11.30
N VAL A 62 13.49 29.79 -12.62
CA VAL A 62 12.90 30.83 -13.45
C VAL A 62 11.38 30.68 -13.41
N VAL A 63 10.71 31.51 -12.62
CA VAL A 63 9.26 31.68 -12.62
C VAL A 63 8.86 32.16 -14.01
N LYS A 64 8.29 31.26 -14.83
CA LYS A 64 7.57 31.64 -16.05
C LYS A 64 6.29 32.36 -15.63
N THR A 65 6.04 33.51 -16.23
CA THR A 65 4.89 34.36 -15.93
C THR A 65 3.58 33.69 -16.39
N ASP A 66 2.49 33.90 -15.64
CA ASP A 66 1.14 33.37 -15.90
C ASP A 66 0.58 33.66 -17.30
N ASP A 67 1.18 34.58 -18.05
CA ASP A 67 0.79 34.92 -19.42
C ASP A 67 1.26 33.88 -20.46
N GLU A 68 2.29 33.08 -20.18
CA GLU A 68 2.74 32.01 -21.10
C GLU A 68 1.88 30.73 -21.01
N LEU A 69 1.14 30.54 -19.93
CA LEU A 69 0.27 29.37 -19.71
C LEU A 69 -1.16 29.57 -20.22
N ARG A 70 -1.53 30.78 -20.68
CA ARG A 70 -2.80 31.04 -21.36
C ARG A 70 -2.70 30.73 -22.85
N GLU A 71 -2.62 29.44 -23.18
CA GLU A 71 -3.13 29.00 -24.49
C GLU A 71 -4.60 29.44 -24.61
N ASP A 72 -4.96 30.18 -25.68
CA ASP A 72 -6.35 30.57 -25.99
C ASP A 72 -7.29 29.36 -25.84
N ALA A 73 -8.27 29.45 -24.93
CA ALA A 73 -9.22 28.37 -24.64
C ALA A 73 -9.93 27.86 -25.92
N SER A 74 -10.10 28.72 -26.93
CA SER A 74 -10.69 28.38 -28.22
C SER A 74 -9.86 27.40 -29.05
N ARG A 75 -8.53 27.39 -28.92
CA ARG A 75 -7.63 26.45 -29.63
C ARG A 75 -7.63 25.06 -28.98
N ARG A 76 -7.77 25.00 -27.65
CA ARG A 76 -7.92 23.73 -26.91
C ARG A 76 -9.26 23.08 -27.24
N ASP A 77 -10.35 23.83 -27.15
CA ASP A 77 -11.71 23.32 -27.47
C ASP A 77 -11.85 22.83 -28.91
N ARG A 78 -11.14 23.46 -29.87
CA ARG A 78 -11.13 23.00 -31.26
C ARG A 78 -10.44 21.65 -31.44
N ARG A 79 -9.25 21.47 -30.84
CA ARG A 79 -8.54 20.18 -30.86
C ARG A 79 -9.35 19.08 -30.20
N ASP A 80 -10.00 19.40 -29.08
CA ASP A 80 -10.82 18.44 -28.33
C ASP A 80 -12.09 18.05 -29.08
N ARG A 81 -12.67 18.97 -29.86
CA ARG A 81 -13.82 18.65 -30.72
C ARG A 81 -13.41 17.78 -31.92
N GLU A 82 -12.33 18.14 -32.61
CA GLU A 82 -11.83 17.37 -33.77
C GLU A 82 -11.44 15.94 -33.36
N THR A 83 -10.82 15.77 -32.18
CA THR A 83 -10.51 14.44 -31.63
C THR A 83 -11.77 13.66 -31.23
N ARG A 84 -12.78 14.30 -30.62
CA ARG A 84 -14.05 13.63 -30.30
C ARG A 84 -14.82 13.21 -31.54
N GLU A 85 -14.92 14.06 -32.55
CA GLU A 85 -15.61 13.75 -33.81
C GLU A 85 -14.91 12.60 -34.56
N ALA A 86 -13.56 12.57 -34.54
CA ALA A 86 -12.79 11.46 -35.10
C ALA A 86 -13.02 10.13 -34.34
N LEU A 87 -13.08 10.19 -33.00
CA LEU A 87 -13.39 9.02 -32.16
C LEU A 87 -14.83 8.53 -32.37
N GLU A 88 -15.79 9.44 -32.47
CA GLU A 88 -17.20 9.12 -32.73
C GLU A 88 -17.42 8.52 -34.12
N ALA A 89 -16.71 9.01 -35.15
CA ALA A 89 -16.73 8.41 -36.49
C ALA A 89 -16.13 6.99 -36.51
N LEU A 90 -15.11 6.74 -35.68
CA LEU A 90 -14.52 5.41 -35.49
C LEU A 90 -15.48 4.46 -34.73
N HIS A 91 -16.28 4.98 -33.80
CA HIS A 91 -17.17 4.17 -32.96
C HIS A 91 -18.43 3.65 -33.66
N GLN A 92 -18.90 4.26 -34.75
CA GLN A 92 -20.23 3.93 -35.30
C GLN A 92 -20.33 2.55 -35.96
N HIS A 93 -19.23 1.89 -36.34
CA HIS A 93 -19.27 0.64 -37.11
C HIS A 93 -18.20 -0.39 -36.72
N PHE A 94 -18.25 -0.96 -35.50
CA PHE A 94 -17.41 -2.11 -35.16
C PHE A 94 -18.20 -3.28 -34.56
N CYS A 95 -18.79 -4.09 -35.44
CA CYS A 95 -19.15 -5.47 -35.12
C CYS A 95 -18.08 -6.38 -35.74
N VAL A 96 -17.14 -6.88 -34.93
CA VAL A 96 -16.13 -7.84 -35.40
C VAL A 96 -16.77 -9.23 -35.47
N GLY A 97 -16.99 -9.72 -36.70
CA GLY A 97 -17.48 -11.07 -36.94
C GLY A 97 -16.33 -12.09 -36.92
N LEU A 98 -16.19 -12.84 -35.83
CA LEU A 98 -15.14 -13.85 -35.62
C LEU A 98 -15.11 -14.92 -36.72
N ALA A 99 -16.26 -15.29 -37.28
CA ALA A 99 -16.37 -16.32 -38.33
C ALA A 99 -15.69 -15.93 -39.66
N GLY A 100 -15.59 -14.63 -39.98
CA GLY A 100 -14.93 -14.16 -41.20
C GLY A 100 -13.40 -14.14 -41.10
N ILE A 101 -12.86 -14.07 -39.87
CA ILE A 101 -11.42 -14.05 -39.60
C ILE A 101 -10.87 -15.48 -39.61
N GLN A 102 -11.63 -16.44 -39.07
CA GLN A 102 -11.23 -17.85 -38.99
C GLN A 102 -11.34 -18.60 -40.33
N ASN A 103 -12.27 -18.21 -41.21
CA ASN A 103 -12.52 -18.88 -42.49
C ASN A 103 -11.76 -18.28 -43.68
N ARG A 104 -10.73 -17.45 -43.46
CA ARG A 104 -9.87 -17.03 -44.57
C ARG A 104 -9.16 -18.27 -45.12
N LYS A 105 -9.35 -18.54 -46.41
CA LYS A 105 -8.59 -19.58 -47.11
C LYS A 105 -7.14 -19.12 -47.18
N ILE A 106 -6.31 -19.76 -46.38
CA ILE A 106 -4.90 -19.46 -46.24
C ILE A 106 -4.12 -20.51 -47.06
N GLY A 107 -3.10 -20.08 -47.82
CA GLY A 107 -2.30 -20.98 -48.66
C GLY A 107 -1.34 -21.87 -47.86
N ASP A 108 -0.91 -22.99 -48.45
CA ASP A 108 0.01 -23.97 -47.84
C ASP A 108 1.49 -23.51 -47.87
N GLY A 109 1.79 -22.40 -47.20
CA GLY A 109 3.15 -21.88 -47.01
C GLY A 109 3.44 -21.44 -45.56
N PRO A 110 4.69 -21.07 -45.22
CA PRO A 110 5.03 -20.58 -43.88
C PRO A 110 4.24 -19.32 -43.51
N GLU A 111 4.00 -18.44 -44.49
CA GLU A 111 3.13 -17.27 -44.35
C GLU A 111 1.69 -17.68 -43.99
N GLY A 112 1.26 -18.86 -44.43
CA GLY A 112 -0.05 -19.38 -44.14
C GLY A 112 -0.20 -19.91 -42.71
N LEU A 113 0.82 -20.61 -42.20
CA LEU A 113 0.84 -21.01 -40.79
C LEU A 113 0.84 -19.79 -39.86
N ILE A 114 1.60 -18.75 -40.20
CA ILE A 114 1.63 -17.49 -39.46
C ILE A 114 0.26 -16.80 -39.49
N ALA A 115 -0.38 -16.72 -40.66
CA ALA A 115 -1.71 -16.12 -40.79
C ALA A 115 -2.80 -16.89 -40.02
N ALA A 116 -2.70 -18.22 -39.96
CA ALA A 116 -3.63 -19.06 -39.19
C ALA A 116 -3.48 -18.84 -37.68
N GLU A 117 -2.24 -18.77 -37.17
CA GLU A 117 -1.98 -18.47 -35.76
C GLU A 117 -2.35 -17.02 -35.39
N ALA A 118 -2.05 -16.06 -36.26
CA ALA A 118 -2.47 -14.67 -36.08
C ALA A 118 -4.00 -14.55 -36.01
N ALA A 119 -4.74 -15.28 -36.86
CA ALA A 119 -6.20 -15.32 -36.82
C ALA A 119 -6.74 -15.89 -35.50
N LYS A 120 -6.10 -16.91 -34.91
CA LYS A 120 -6.45 -17.45 -33.59
C LYS A 120 -6.20 -16.44 -32.47
N LEU A 121 -5.07 -15.73 -32.50
CA LEU A 121 -4.73 -14.70 -31.52
C LEU A 121 -5.72 -13.53 -31.56
N ILE A 122 -6.00 -13.00 -32.76
CA ILE A 122 -6.98 -11.92 -32.95
C ILE A 122 -8.37 -12.35 -32.47
N ALA A 123 -8.76 -13.60 -32.71
CA ALA A 123 -10.02 -14.15 -32.22
C ALA A 123 -10.06 -14.20 -30.69
N ASN A 124 -8.97 -14.62 -30.04
CA ASN A 124 -8.87 -14.70 -28.58
C ASN A 124 -8.92 -13.29 -27.95
N ASP A 125 -8.16 -12.34 -28.48
CA ASP A 125 -8.12 -10.95 -28.03
C ASP A 125 -9.48 -10.27 -28.17
N ALA A 126 -10.17 -10.49 -29.30
CA ALA A 126 -11.52 -9.98 -29.50
C ALA A 126 -12.51 -10.51 -28.45
N THR A 127 -12.35 -11.74 -27.97
CA THR A 127 -13.20 -12.29 -26.89
C THR A 127 -12.81 -11.83 -25.49
N ARG A 128 -11.51 -11.67 -25.20
CA ARG A 128 -11.01 -11.28 -23.88
C ARG A 128 -11.11 -9.78 -23.61
N PHE A 129 -10.91 -8.96 -24.65
CA PHE A 129 -10.90 -7.50 -24.56
C PHE A 129 -11.89 -6.89 -25.56
N PRO A 130 -13.21 -7.07 -25.36
CA PRO A 130 -14.20 -6.40 -26.20
C PRO A 130 -14.11 -4.89 -25.98
N GLN A 131 -14.06 -4.13 -27.07
CA GLN A 131 -14.10 -2.67 -27.01
C GLN A 131 -15.43 -2.20 -26.39
N PRO A 132 -15.45 -1.09 -25.63
CA PRO A 132 -16.68 -0.56 -25.03
C PRO A 132 -17.74 -0.29 -26.11
N GLY A 133 -18.85 -1.05 -26.08
CA GLY A 133 -19.95 -0.96 -27.06
C GLY A 133 -19.89 -1.95 -28.23
N GLY A 134 -18.80 -2.71 -28.38
CA GLY A 134 -18.65 -3.74 -29.41
C GLY A 134 -19.34 -5.05 -29.05
N LYS A 135 -20.21 -5.56 -29.95
CA LYS A 135 -20.81 -6.90 -29.82
C LYS A 135 -19.96 -7.94 -30.54
N VAL A 136 -19.30 -8.81 -29.80
CA VAL A 136 -18.52 -9.93 -30.32
C VAL A 136 -19.46 -11.13 -30.50
N LYS A 137 -19.61 -11.63 -31.72
CA LYS A 137 -20.42 -12.83 -32.02
C LYS A 137 -19.51 -14.02 -32.29
N GLY A 138 -19.48 -14.98 -31.36
CA GLY A 138 -18.73 -16.24 -31.48
C GLY A 138 -17.83 -16.53 -30.28
N SER A 139 -17.33 -17.76 -30.19
CA SER A 139 -16.35 -18.20 -29.19
C SER A 139 -15.00 -18.44 -29.89
N ALA A 140 -13.90 -18.07 -29.24
CA ALA A 140 -12.55 -18.24 -29.78
C ALA A 140 -12.01 -19.66 -29.46
N PRO A 141 -11.25 -20.28 -30.39
CA PRO A 141 -10.50 -21.49 -30.08
C PRO A 141 -9.49 -21.29 -28.92
N PRO A 142 -9.19 -22.33 -28.14
CA PRO A 142 -8.12 -22.26 -27.13
C PRO A 142 -6.75 -22.07 -27.80
N LEU A 143 -5.89 -21.27 -27.16
CA LEU A 143 -4.50 -21.06 -27.58
C LEU A 143 -3.60 -22.11 -26.95
N ASP A 144 -2.63 -22.60 -27.70
CA ASP A 144 -1.59 -23.48 -27.19
C ASP A 144 -0.63 -22.69 -26.29
N VAL A 145 -0.29 -23.27 -25.13
CA VAL A 145 0.64 -22.67 -24.17
C VAL A 145 2.03 -23.22 -24.45
N ILE A 146 2.92 -22.37 -24.98
CA ILE A 146 4.33 -22.71 -25.23
C ILE A 146 5.15 -22.25 -24.02
N GLY A 147 6.06 -23.10 -23.52
CA GLY A 147 6.95 -22.75 -22.41
C GLY A 147 8.04 -21.74 -22.81
N ASP A 148 8.45 -20.89 -21.87
CA ASP A 148 9.50 -19.88 -22.10
C ASP A 148 10.86 -20.50 -22.48
N SER A 149 11.15 -21.70 -21.97
CA SER A 149 12.35 -22.48 -22.34
C SER A 149 12.37 -22.82 -23.83
N ASP A 150 11.22 -23.20 -24.36
CA ASP A 150 11.08 -23.70 -25.73
C ASP A 150 11.11 -22.53 -26.71
N LEU A 151 10.54 -21.38 -26.33
CA LEU A 151 10.68 -20.13 -27.07
C LEU A 151 12.13 -19.63 -27.10
N ALA A 152 12.86 -19.75 -26.00
CA ALA A 152 14.28 -19.38 -25.95
C ALA A 152 15.12 -20.30 -26.85
N ALA A 153 14.90 -21.61 -26.81
CA ALA A 153 15.56 -22.58 -27.67
C ALA A 153 15.26 -22.33 -29.16
N ALA A 154 13.99 -22.08 -29.51
CA ALA A 154 13.59 -21.77 -30.88
C ALA A 154 14.24 -20.48 -31.40
N ARG A 155 14.30 -19.42 -30.58
CA ARG A 155 14.99 -18.17 -30.94
C ARG A 155 16.48 -18.38 -31.18
N GLN A 156 17.13 -19.20 -30.35
CA GLN A 156 18.54 -19.55 -30.53
C GLN A 156 18.78 -20.33 -31.82
N ALA A 157 17.92 -21.30 -32.14
CA ALA A 157 18.00 -22.07 -33.39
C ALA A 157 17.83 -21.16 -34.61
N ILE A 158 16.82 -20.28 -34.61
CA ILE A 158 16.62 -19.30 -35.68
C ILE A 158 17.83 -18.37 -35.80
N ALA A 159 18.36 -17.86 -34.68
CA ALA A 159 19.53 -17.00 -34.71
C ALA A 159 20.78 -17.73 -35.25
N ALA A 160 20.96 -19.01 -34.95
CA ALA A 160 22.05 -19.82 -35.48
C ALA A 160 21.90 -20.12 -36.97
N GLU A 161 20.69 -20.37 -37.45
CA GLU A 161 20.41 -20.67 -38.87
C GLU A 161 20.38 -19.43 -39.75
N THR A 162 19.96 -18.29 -39.20
CA THR A 162 19.96 -16.98 -39.88
C THR A 162 21.29 -16.23 -39.76
N ALA A 163 22.22 -16.73 -38.94
CA ALA A 163 23.55 -16.16 -38.83
C ALA A 163 24.27 -16.26 -40.18
N GLU A 164 24.81 -15.14 -40.64
CA GLU A 164 25.61 -15.11 -41.86
C GLU A 164 26.84 -16.01 -41.71
N ILE A 165 27.12 -16.82 -42.73
CA ILE A 165 28.32 -17.66 -42.76
C ILE A 165 29.53 -16.73 -42.67
N PRO A 166 30.38 -16.82 -41.62
CA PRO A 166 31.48 -15.88 -41.43
C PRO A 166 32.49 -16.00 -42.58
N GLY A 167 33.00 -14.84 -43.01
CA GLY A 167 34.02 -14.78 -44.07
C GLY A 167 35.30 -15.49 -43.67
N LEU A 168 36.04 -15.98 -44.67
CA LEU A 168 37.27 -16.75 -44.50
C LEU A 168 38.34 -16.00 -43.67
N GLU A 169 38.38 -14.67 -43.78
CA GLU A 169 39.25 -13.78 -43.00
C GLU A 169 38.91 -13.76 -41.50
N GLN A 170 37.64 -13.79 -41.13
CA GLN A 170 37.21 -13.84 -39.73
C GLN A 170 37.55 -15.20 -39.11
N VAL A 171 37.45 -16.27 -39.89
CA VAL A 171 37.86 -17.62 -39.47
C VAL A 171 39.37 -17.67 -39.25
N GLN A 172 40.17 -17.07 -40.13
CA GLN A 172 41.63 -16.96 -39.96
C GLN A 172 42.00 -16.14 -38.72
N GLN A 173 41.38 -14.98 -38.51
CA GLN A 173 41.61 -14.17 -37.30
C GLN A 173 41.24 -14.93 -36.02
N HIS A 174 40.10 -15.64 -36.02
CA HIS A 174 39.74 -16.50 -34.89
C HIS A 174 40.74 -17.64 -34.67
N PHE A 175 41.26 -18.25 -35.73
CA PHE A 175 42.27 -19.30 -35.65
C PHE A 175 43.62 -18.78 -35.12
N GLU A 176 44.08 -17.64 -35.65
CA GLU A 176 45.32 -16.99 -35.23
C GLU A 176 45.25 -16.46 -33.80
N SER A 177 44.11 -15.89 -33.38
CA SER A 177 43.87 -15.47 -31.99
C SER A 177 43.88 -16.64 -31.00
N ARG A 178 43.69 -17.87 -31.49
CA ARG A 178 43.81 -19.09 -30.70
C ARG A 178 45.26 -19.59 -30.64
N SER A 179 46.03 -19.38 -31.71
CA SER A 179 47.46 -19.73 -31.78
C SER A 179 48.39 -18.84 -30.95
N SER A 180 47.95 -17.63 -30.56
CA SER A 180 48.70 -16.75 -29.66
C SER A 180 48.75 -17.26 -28.21
N SER A 181 47.97 -18.29 -27.88
CA SER A 181 48.12 -19.05 -26.63
C SER A 181 49.26 -20.08 -26.73
N SER A 182 50.50 -19.61 -26.82
CA SER A 182 51.72 -20.45 -26.79
C SER A 182 51.81 -21.36 -25.55
N LEU A 183 51.08 -21.02 -24.49
CA LEU A 183 50.90 -21.82 -23.26
C LEU A 183 50.26 -23.20 -23.50
N LEU A 184 49.49 -23.40 -24.58
CA LEU A 184 48.90 -24.70 -24.89
C LEU A 184 49.91 -25.68 -25.51
N LEU A 185 51.07 -25.19 -25.98
CA LEU A 185 52.10 -26.00 -26.65
C LEU A 185 53.44 -26.06 -25.88
N GLY A 186 53.48 -25.63 -24.62
CA GLY A 186 54.59 -25.90 -23.70
C GLY A 186 55.98 -25.44 -24.19
N LEU A 187 56.05 -24.45 -25.08
CA LEU A 187 57.29 -24.02 -25.74
C LEU A 187 57.82 -22.66 -25.27
N GLY A 188 57.13 -21.94 -24.38
CA GLY A 188 57.47 -20.58 -23.95
C GLY A 188 58.33 -20.48 -22.69
N CYS A 189 59.41 -21.26 -22.58
CA CYS A 189 60.28 -21.28 -21.38
C CYS A 189 61.76 -20.97 -21.68
N TYR A 190 62.10 -20.38 -22.83
CA TYR A 190 63.51 -20.29 -23.25
C TYR A 190 63.99 -18.95 -23.84
N ASP A 191 63.32 -17.82 -23.60
CA ASP A 191 63.89 -16.50 -23.95
C ASP A 191 63.78 -15.49 -22.79
N ASP A 192 64.93 -14.97 -22.31
CA ASP A 192 65.02 -13.96 -21.23
C ASP A 192 64.33 -12.62 -21.58
N ASP A 193 64.07 -12.37 -22.86
CA ASP A 193 63.28 -11.23 -23.34
C ASP A 193 61.75 -11.46 -23.19
N GLU A 194 61.29 -12.71 -23.03
CA GLU A 194 59.89 -13.04 -22.79
C GLU A 194 59.44 -12.72 -21.37
N GLU A 195 60.29 -12.87 -20.34
CA GLU A 195 59.91 -12.55 -18.95
C GLU A 195 59.59 -11.05 -18.79
N ARG A 196 60.41 -10.17 -19.38
CA ARG A 196 60.14 -8.73 -19.41
C ARG A 196 58.87 -8.41 -20.18
N HIS A 197 58.62 -9.11 -21.28
CA HIS A 197 57.39 -8.93 -22.05
C HIS A 197 56.16 -9.40 -21.25
N GLN A 198 56.24 -10.54 -20.57
CA GLN A 198 55.20 -11.05 -19.67
C GLN A 198 54.90 -10.07 -18.53
N GLU A 199 55.91 -9.48 -17.89
CA GLU A 199 55.71 -8.45 -16.88
C GLU A 199 54.99 -7.22 -17.45
N THR A 200 55.36 -6.77 -18.66
CA THR A 200 54.68 -5.62 -19.30
C THR A 200 53.22 -5.93 -19.65
N VAL A 201 52.94 -7.14 -20.15
CA VAL A 201 51.57 -7.59 -20.48
C VAL A 201 50.74 -7.73 -19.20
N MET A 202 51.30 -8.29 -18.13
CA MET A 202 50.62 -8.44 -16.84
C MET A 202 50.33 -7.09 -16.18
N ARG A 203 51.27 -6.12 -16.25
CA ARG A 203 51.04 -4.75 -15.77
C ARG A 203 49.96 -4.03 -16.57
N ALA A 204 49.99 -4.15 -17.90
CA ALA A 204 48.94 -3.59 -18.74
C ALA A 204 47.57 -4.21 -18.44
N ALA A 205 47.50 -5.53 -18.25
CA ALA A 205 46.26 -6.19 -17.82
C ALA A 205 45.80 -5.69 -16.45
N PHE A 206 46.71 -5.53 -15.49
CA PHE A 206 46.41 -4.96 -14.18
C PHE A 206 45.85 -3.53 -14.28
N ASP A 207 46.49 -2.67 -15.09
CA ASP A 207 46.06 -1.29 -15.30
C ASP A 207 44.65 -1.24 -15.93
N THR A 208 44.35 -2.10 -16.91
CA THR A 208 42.99 -2.18 -17.49
C THR A 208 41.93 -2.61 -16.47
N VAL A 209 42.28 -3.54 -15.58
CA VAL A 209 41.38 -3.98 -14.51
C VAL A 209 41.20 -2.86 -13.49
N GLN A 210 42.28 -2.18 -13.11
CA GLN A 210 42.24 -1.05 -12.19
C GLN A 210 41.37 0.09 -12.74
N ASP A 211 41.52 0.45 -14.00
CA ASP A 211 40.69 1.45 -14.67
C ASP A 211 39.21 1.03 -14.72
N SER A 212 38.95 -0.26 -14.97
CA SER A 212 37.59 -0.79 -14.96
C SER A 212 36.94 -0.70 -13.56
N ILE A 213 37.72 -0.97 -12.50
CA ILE A 213 37.27 -0.88 -11.11
C ILE A 213 36.98 0.57 -10.77
N ILE A 214 37.89 1.50 -11.06
CA ILE A 214 37.70 2.93 -10.80
C ILE A 214 36.46 3.44 -11.54
N ALA A 215 36.33 3.11 -12.83
CA ALA A 215 35.16 3.51 -13.62
C ALA A 215 33.85 2.91 -13.09
N SER A 216 33.87 1.68 -12.57
CA SER A 216 32.70 1.05 -11.94
C SER A 216 32.36 1.69 -10.59
N ALA A 217 33.38 2.05 -9.79
CA ALA A 217 33.22 2.72 -8.51
C ALA A 217 32.63 4.12 -8.69
N ASP A 218 33.11 4.89 -9.68
CA ASP A 218 32.57 6.21 -10.02
C ASP A 218 31.12 6.14 -10.51
N ARG A 219 30.76 5.08 -11.25
CA ARG A 219 29.36 4.82 -11.62
C ARG A 219 28.54 4.45 -10.39
N GLY A 220 29.08 3.62 -9.50
CA GLY A 220 28.46 3.25 -8.23
C GLY A 220 28.16 4.45 -7.34
N THR A 221 29.12 5.33 -7.13
CA THR A 221 28.95 6.55 -6.30
C THR A 221 27.92 7.51 -6.90
N LYS A 222 27.89 7.68 -8.23
CA LYS A 222 26.86 8.47 -8.92
C LYS A 222 25.46 7.86 -8.79
N LEU A 223 25.34 6.53 -8.85
CA LEU A 223 24.07 5.86 -8.62
C LEU A 223 23.63 5.95 -7.16
N GLU A 224 24.56 5.78 -6.22
CA GLU A 224 24.28 5.91 -4.79
C GLU A 224 23.80 7.30 -4.41
N THR A 225 24.40 8.36 -4.95
CA THR A 225 23.96 9.74 -4.67
C THR A 225 22.55 9.99 -5.19
N LYS A 226 22.22 9.50 -6.40
CA LYS A 226 20.85 9.55 -6.95
C LYS A 226 19.88 8.73 -6.10
N LEU A 227 20.25 7.51 -5.71
CA LEU A 227 19.42 6.66 -4.86
C LEU A 227 19.23 7.26 -3.47
N LYS A 228 20.25 7.88 -2.88
CA LYS A 228 20.15 8.58 -1.60
C LYS A 228 19.21 9.78 -1.69
N LEU A 229 19.24 10.53 -2.79
CA LEU A 229 18.31 11.65 -3.03
C LEU A 229 16.85 11.17 -3.06
N HIS A 230 16.56 10.12 -3.82
CA HIS A 230 15.18 9.62 -3.97
C HIS A 230 14.71 8.78 -2.78
N LEU A 231 15.54 7.87 -2.27
CA LEU A 231 15.19 6.90 -1.24
C LEU A 231 15.48 7.39 0.18
N GLY A 232 16.29 8.43 0.36
CA GLY A 232 16.66 8.93 1.69
C GLY A 232 15.44 9.36 2.52
N GLY A 233 14.47 10.04 1.90
CA GLY A 233 13.21 10.40 2.56
C GLY A 233 12.37 9.17 2.91
N TYR A 234 12.28 8.20 2.01
CA TYR A 234 11.55 6.95 2.24
C TYR A 234 12.18 6.11 3.36
N LEU A 235 13.51 6.04 3.44
CA LEU A 235 14.22 5.36 4.53
C LEU A 235 13.94 6.00 5.89
N LYS A 236 13.97 7.34 5.98
CA LYS A 236 13.59 8.05 7.21
C LYS A 236 12.13 7.79 7.59
N ARG A 237 11.22 7.82 6.62
CA ARG A 237 9.80 7.52 6.83
C ARG A 237 9.59 6.08 7.30
N GLN A 238 10.29 5.12 6.71
CA GLN A 238 10.26 3.72 7.11
C GLN A 238 10.75 3.55 8.54
N ALA A 239 11.87 4.17 8.90
CA ALA A 239 12.41 4.10 10.26
C ALA A 239 11.42 4.67 11.30
N LEU A 240 10.83 5.83 11.02
CA LEU A 240 9.85 6.46 11.89
C LEU A 240 8.55 5.65 12.00
N LEU A 241 8.07 5.06 10.89
CA LEU A 241 6.91 4.17 10.93
C LEU A 241 7.20 2.91 11.75
N ARG A 242 8.39 2.33 11.61
CA ARG A 242 8.81 1.17 12.39
C ARG A 242 8.85 1.49 13.89
N GLU A 243 9.40 2.64 14.27
CA GLU A 243 9.40 3.09 15.66
C GLU A 243 7.97 3.29 16.21
N LYS A 244 7.08 3.92 15.44
CA LYS A 244 5.67 4.07 15.81
C LYS A 244 4.95 2.73 15.98
N MET A 245 5.20 1.77 15.07
CA MET A 245 4.61 0.43 15.17
C MET A 245 5.09 -0.30 16.41
N ASN A 246 6.40 -0.24 16.71
CA ASN A 246 6.95 -0.84 17.92
C ASN A 246 6.39 -0.19 19.19
N GLY A 247 6.36 1.15 19.26
CA GLY A 247 5.78 1.86 20.41
C GLY A 247 4.30 1.55 20.62
N ALA A 248 3.52 1.45 19.54
CA ALA A 248 2.11 1.05 19.61
C ALA A 248 1.96 -0.41 20.08
N HIS A 249 2.83 -1.32 19.63
CA HIS A 249 2.81 -2.71 20.05
C HIS A 249 3.14 -2.85 21.54
N GLU A 250 4.17 -2.16 22.04
CA GLU A 250 4.50 -2.15 23.48
C GLU A 250 3.36 -1.57 24.34
N ALA A 251 2.70 -0.52 23.87
CA ALA A 251 1.55 0.06 24.56
C ALA A 251 0.36 -0.92 24.60
N LEU A 252 0.13 -1.64 23.50
CA LEU A 252 -0.91 -2.67 23.41
C LEU A 252 -0.63 -3.83 24.37
N GLU A 253 0.61 -4.33 24.41
CA GLU A 253 1.03 -5.37 25.35
C GLU A 253 0.83 -4.94 26.81
N LYS A 254 1.22 -3.71 27.17
CA LYS A 254 0.98 -3.15 28.51
C LYS A 254 -0.52 -3.06 28.83
N ALA A 255 -1.33 -2.61 27.88
CA ALA A 255 -2.78 -2.51 28.07
C ALA A 255 -3.44 -3.89 28.22
N ASN A 256 -3.02 -4.89 27.44
CA ASN A 256 -3.48 -6.27 27.58
C ASN A 256 -3.10 -6.86 28.94
N ASN A 257 -1.85 -6.70 29.36
CA ASN A 257 -1.39 -7.16 30.66
C ASN A 257 -2.18 -6.50 31.81
N ALA A 258 -2.42 -5.19 31.71
CA ALA A 258 -3.27 -4.47 32.66
C ALA A 258 -4.72 -5.00 32.66
N LEU A 259 -5.31 -5.23 31.48
CA LEU A 259 -6.66 -5.78 31.34
C LEU A 259 -6.77 -7.17 31.97
N HIS A 260 -5.79 -8.05 31.74
CA HIS A 260 -5.74 -9.37 32.35
C HIS A 260 -5.59 -9.28 33.87
N GLY A 261 -4.76 -8.35 34.36
CA GLY A 261 -4.64 -8.03 35.78
C GLY A 261 -5.97 -7.58 36.39
N PHE A 262 -6.67 -6.63 35.76
CA PHE A 262 -7.95 -6.13 36.23
C PHE A 262 -9.06 -7.18 36.18
N LYS A 263 -9.09 -8.05 35.17
CA LYS A 263 -10.04 -9.17 35.13
C LYS A 263 -9.84 -10.12 36.29
N THR A 264 -8.59 -10.48 36.56
CA THR A 264 -8.25 -11.35 37.70
C THR A 264 -8.61 -10.68 39.02
N LEU A 265 -8.30 -9.40 39.15
CA LEU A 265 -8.61 -8.61 40.33
C LEU A 265 -10.13 -8.49 40.56
N ALA A 266 -10.91 -8.25 39.50
CA ALA A 266 -12.36 -8.17 39.57
C ALA A 266 -12.98 -9.48 40.10
N ILE A 267 -12.56 -10.63 39.57
CA ILE A 267 -13.00 -11.94 40.04
C ILE A 267 -12.64 -12.12 41.53
N SER A 268 -11.42 -11.74 41.92
CA SER A 268 -10.98 -11.87 43.31
C SER A 268 -11.76 -10.95 44.26
N GLU A 269 -12.11 -9.74 43.82
CA GLU A 269 -12.85 -8.77 44.63
C GLU A 269 -14.32 -9.17 44.76
N GLU A 270 -14.95 -9.73 43.73
CA GLU A 270 -16.30 -10.29 43.81
C GLU A 270 -16.38 -11.37 44.90
N VAL A 271 -15.40 -12.29 44.93
CA VAL A 271 -15.30 -13.32 45.98
C VAL A 271 -15.03 -12.70 47.35
N ALA A 272 -14.15 -11.70 47.43
CA ALA A 272 -13.83 -11.03 48.68
C ALA A 272 -15.04 -10.28 49.26
N ILE A 273 -15.82 -9.58 48.43
CA ILE A 273 -17.05 -8.88 48.83
C ILE A 273 -18.06 -9.88 49.38
N ALA A 274 -18.28 -11.00 48.69
CA ALA A 274 -19.21 -12.03 49.14
C ALA A 274 -18.84 -12.56 50.55
N ARG A 275 -17.56 -12.90 50.75
CA ARG A 275 -17.05 -13.36 52.06
C ARG A 275 -17.18 -12.30 53.15
N ARG A 276 -16.86 -11.03 52.86
CA ARG A 276 -17.00 -9.92 53.81
C ARG A 276 -18.47 -9.71 54.21
N LEU A 277 -19.40 -9.77 53.27
CA LEU A 277 -20.83 -9.65 53.54
C LEU A 277 -21.37 -10.80 54.38
N GLU A 278 -20.91 -12.02 54.12
CA GLU A 278 -21.27 -13.20 54.91
C GLU A 278 -20.77 -13.08 56.35
N ALA A 279 -19.50 -12.73 56.56
CA ALA A 279 -18.94 -12.49 57.89
C ALA A 279 -19.70 -11.40 58.66
N LEU A 280 -20.00 -10.25 58.02
CA LEU A 280 -20.78 -9.19 58.66
C LEU A 280 -22.21 -9.63 59.00
N ARG A 281 -22.85 -10.46 58.17
CA ARG A 281 -24.19 -11.01 58.47
C ARG A 281 -24.14 -11.96 59.67
N GLU A 282 -23.10 -12.76 59.80
CA GLU A 282 -22.90 -13.64 60.96
C GLU A 282 -22.67 -12.82 62.24
N GLU A 283 -21.83 -11.79 62.19
CA GLU A 283 -21.58 -10.88 63.32
C GLU A 283 -22.86 -10.16 63.75
N VAL A 284 -23.61 -9.58 62.80
CA VAL A 284 -24.90 -8.94 63.09
C VAL A 284 -25.89 -9.96 63.65
N GLY A 285 -25.95 -11.16 63.09
CA GLY A 285 -26.79 -12.25 63.58
C GLY A 285 -26.46 -12.66 65.02
N PHE A 286 -25.18 -12.68 65.39
CA PHE A 286 -24.73 -12.95 66.75
C PHE A 286 -25.14 -11.83 67.71
N VAL A 287 -24.88 -10.57 67.34
CA VAL A 287 -25.24 -9.39 68.15
C VAL A 287 -26.76 -9.32 68.36
N SER A 288 -27.56 -9.54 67.30
CA SER A 288 -29.02 -9.53 67.41
C SER A 288 -29.57 -10.65 68.29
N ARG A 289 -28.95 -11.84 68.31
CA ARG A 289 -29.35 -12.91 69.26
C ARG A 289 -29.05 -12.48 70.70
N ARG A 290 -27.86 -11.97 70.95
CA ARG A 290 -27.45 -11.51 72.29
C ARG A 290 -28.31 -10.34 72.79
N GLU A 291 -28.70 -9.44 71.89
CA GLU A 291 -29.63 -8.35 72.20
C GLU A 291 -31.01 -8.88 72.59
N ARG A 292 -31.56 -9.85 71.84
CA ARG A 292 -32.85 -10.48 72.16
C ARG A 292 -32.81 -11.18 73.52
N GLU A 293 -31.77 -11.97 73.78
CA GLU A 293 -31.58 -12.64 75.08
C GLU A 293 -31.52 -11.62 76.23
N ALA A 294 -30.78 -10.51 76.06
CA ALA A 294 -30.70 -9.45 77.05
C ALA A 294 -32.06 -8.74 77.28
N GLN A 295 -32.82 -8.49 76.21
CA GLN A 295 -34.17 -7.92 76.29
C GLN A 295 -35.16 -8.87 76.97
N GLU A 296 -35.11 -10.18 76.69
CA GLU A 296 -35.93 -11.18 77.36
C GLU A 296 -35.60 -11.29 78.84
N MET A 297 -34.32 -11.27 79.20
CA MET A 297 -33.88 -11.27 80.60
C MET A 297 -34.35 -10.01 81.32
N TYR A 298 -34.24 -8.84 80.70
CA TYR A 298 -34.79 -7.60 81.25
C TYR A 298 -36.30 -7.66 81.44
N ARG A 299 -37.04 -8.23 80.47
CA ARG A 299 -38.49 -8.41 80.58
C ARG A 299 -38.85 -9.31 81.77
N ARG A 300 -38.17 -10.45 81.92
CA ARG A 300 -38.39 -11.38 83.05
C ARG A 300 -38.11 -10.72 84.40
N THR A 301 -36.96 -10.06 84.55
CA THR A 301 -36.61 -9.40 85.82
C THR A 301 -37.53 -8.24 86.15
N LYS A 302 -38.05 -7.54 85.13
CA LYS A 302 -39.07 -6.52 85.30
C LYS A 302 -40.41 -7.12 85.75
N ASP A 303 -40.86 -8.19 85.10
CA ASP A 303 -42.09 -8.89 85.50
C ASP A 303 -41.97 -9.41 86.95
N GLU A 304 -40.83 -9.98 87.33
CA GLU A 304 -40.53 -10.38 88.72
C GLU A 304 -40.59 -9.19 89.69
N LEU A 305 -39.96 -8.06 89.35
CA LEU A 305 -40.00 -6.86 90.19
C LEU A 305 -41.42 -6.28 90.32
N ASP A 306 -42.21 -6.30 89.23
CA ASP A 306 -43.60 -5.86 89.24
C ASP A 306 -44.48 -6.81 90.08
N THR A 307 -44.25 -8.12 90.04
CA THR A 307 -44.94 -9.07 90.94
C THR A 307 -44.58 -8.82 92.40
N LEU A 308 -43.31 -8.61 92.74
CA LEU A 308 -42.88 -8.29 94.11
C LEU A 308 -43.44 -6.94 94.61
N ARG A 309 -43.55 -5.94 93.74
CA ARG A 309 -44.24 -4.67 94.06
C ARG A 309 -45.74 -4.84 94.22
N GLY A 310 -46.36 -5.72 93.41
CA GLY A 310 -47.78 -6.04 93.50
C GLY A 310 -48.15 -6.80 94.78
N ASP A 311 -47.31 -7.75 95.20
CA ASP A 311 -47.50 -8.51 96.44
C ASP A 311 -47.05 -7.71 97.69
N GLY A 312 -46.08 -6.80 97.54
CA GLY A 312 -45.65 -5.88 98.59
C GLY A 312 -46.67 -4.82 98.98
N ALA A 313 -47.80 -4.70 98.27
CA ALA A 313 -48.92 -3.84 98.66
C ALA A 313 -49.82 -4.46 99.75
N ASN A 314 -49.60 -5.73 100.13
CA ASN A 314 -50.35 -6.42 101.19
C ASN A 314 -49.57 -6.56 102.50
N GLY A 315 -48.97 -5.48 102.99
CA GLY A 315 -48.38 -5.48 104.32
C GLY A 315 -47.85 -4.13 104.78
N VAL A 316 -48.71 -3.31 105.38
CA VAL A 316 -48.68 -2.85 106.80
C VAL A 316 -49.97 -2.03 107.00
N HIS A 317 -50.95 -2.65 107.66
CA HIS A 317 -51.98 -1.95 108.45
C HIS A 317 -51.64 -2.13 109.93
#